data_AF-A0A1G2DZD5-F1
#
_entry.id   AF-A0A1G2DZD5-F1
#
_cell.length_a   1.000
_cell.length_b   1.000
_cell.length_c   1.000
_cell.angle_alpha   90.00
_cell.angle_beta   90.00
_cell.angle_gamma   90.00
#
_symmetry.space_group_name_H-M   'P 1'
#
loop_
_entity.id
_entity.type
_entity.pdbx_description
1 polymer ?
#
loop_
_entity_poly.entity_id
_entity_poly.type
_entity_poly.pdbx_seq_one_letter_code
_entity_poly.pdbx_strand_id
1 'polypeptide(L)'
;MCFNNLFYLLKDQFIFIIFEACLITITFYALFEDIKNRDSGMTIGRGNQSWAYFYATFGIISVIISGFFSATEIKEIINYKGIIFLLNIGITLYLCFYNGWSTNKIVGFVTSIKNKKF
;
A
#
# COMPACT_ATOMS: atom_id res chain seq x y z
N MET A 1 -19.60 -27.52 9.95
CA MET A 1 -19.72 -26.16 10.52
C MET A 1 -18.58 -25.21 10.14
N CYS A 2 -17.33 -25.64 9.93
CA CYS A 2 -16.25 -24.72 9.48
C CYS A 2 -16.45 -24.09 8.08
N PHE A 3 -17.11 -24.78 7.15
CA PHE A 3 -17.28 -24.28 5.77
C PHE A 3 -18.17 -23.02 5.68
N ASN A 4 -19.18 -22.88 6.54
CA ASN A 4 -20.06 -21.71 6.52
C ASN A 4 -19.35 -20.43 6.99
N ASN A 5 -18.42 -20.55 7.94
CA ASN A 5 -17.61 -19.41 8.40
C ASN A 5 -16.61 -18.95 7.34
N LEU A 6 -16.08 -19.87 6.53
CA LEU A 6 -15.17 -19.56 5.42
C LEU A 6 -15.88 -18.78 4.30
N PHE A 7 -17.10 -19.18 3.93
CA PHE A 7 -17.90 -18.44 2.96
C PHE A 7 -18.31 -17.04 3.45
N TYR A 8 -18.49 -16.87 4.76
CA TYR A 8 -18.79 -15.56 5.34
C TYR A 8 -17.58 -14.61 5.31
N LEU A 9 -16.37 -15.14 5.54
CA LEU A 9 -15.10 -14.42 5.42
C LEU A 9 -14.76 -14.03 3.97
N LEU A 10 -15.25 -14.79 2.99
CA LEU A 10 -15.04 -14.53 1.56
C LEU A 10 -16.04 -13.55 0.95
N LYS A 11 -16.97 -12.99 1.75
CA LYS A 11 -17.89 -11.97 1.25
C LYS A 11 -17.11 -10.70 0.90
N ASP A 12 -17.34 -10.14 -0.29
CA ASP A 12 -16.65 -8.94 -0.80
C ASP A 12 -16.56 -7.80 0.22
N GLN A 13 -17.63 -7.61 1.01
CA GLN A 13 -17.67 -6.60 2.09
C GLN A 13 -16.56 -6.79 3.13
N PHE A 14 -16.30 -8.02 3.58
CA PHE A 14 -15.26 -8.29 4.57
C PHE A 14 -13.87 -8.13 3.97
N ILE A 15 -13.64 -8.64 2.76
CA ILE A 15 -12.34 -8.51 2.09
C ILE A 15 -12.03 -7.03 1.86
N PHE A 16 -13.02 -6.24 1.45
CA PHE A 16 -12.88 -4.80 1.27
C PHE A 16 -12.50 -4.09 2.58
N ILE A 17 -13.21 -4.37 3.67
CA ILE A 17 -12.92 -3.78 4.98
C ILE A 17 -11.51 -4.17 5.44
N ILE A 18 -11.10 -5.43 5.26
CA ILE A 18 -9.75 -5.90 5.61
C ILE A 18 -8.70 -5.15 4.79
N PHE A 19 -8.91 -5.02 3.48
CA PHE A 19 -8.00 -4.30 2.58
C PHE A 19 -7.81 -2.84 3.01
N GLU A 20 -8.92 -2.11 3.22
CA GLU A 20 -8.91 -0.72 3.69
C GLU A 20 -8.24 -0.60 5.06
N ALA A 21 -8.58 -1.48 6.00
CA ALA A 21 -7.98 -1.50 7.33
C ALA A 21 -6.46 -1.74 7.26
N CYS A 22 -5.99 -2.64 6.40
CA CYS A 22 -4.56 -2.87 6.18
C CYS A 22 -3.86 -1.63 5.63
N LEU A 23 -4.44 -0.99 4.61
CA LEU A 23 -3.85 0.20 3.98
C LEU A 23 -3.77 1.36 4.98
N ILE A 24 -4.85 1.60 5.73
CA ILE A 24 -4.91 2.61 6.79
C ILE A 24 -3.88 2.30 7.89
N THR A 25 -3.79 1.05 8.36
CA THR A 25 -2.84 0.65 9.41
C THR A 25 -1.39 0.86 8.97
N ILE A 26 -1.05 0.45 7.74
CA ILE A 26 0.28 0.67 7.16
C ILE A 26 0.57 2.17 7.06
N THR A 27 -0.41 2.97 6.66
CA THR A 27 -0.26 4.42 6.52
C THR A 27 0.03 5.09 7.86
N PHE A 28 -0.78 4.79 8.89
CA PHE A 28 -0.53 5.31 10.23
C PHE A 28 0.81 4.85 10.78
N TYR A 29 1.14 3.57 10.63
CA TYR A 29 2.43 3.05 11.07
C TYR A 29 3.61 3.77 10.38
N ALA A 30 3.54 3.96 9.07
CA ALA A 30 4.54 4.70 8.31
C ALA A 30 4.63 6.17 8.71
N LEU A 31 3.50 6.80 9.08
CA LEU A 31 3.48 8.17 9.60
C LEU A 31 4.16 8.26 10.97
N PHE A 32 3.85 7.35 11.90
CA PHE A 32 4.48 7.32 13.23
C PHE A 32 5.99 7.10 13.14
N GLU A 33 6.42 6.18 12.27
CA GLU A 33 7.84 5.93 12.04
C GLU A 33 8.52 7.12 11.35
N ASP A 34 7.88 7.78 10.38
CA ASP A 34 8.46 8.98 9.76
C ASP A 34 8.65 10.10 10.80
N ILE A 35 7.66 10.34 11.67
CA ILE A 35 7.75 11.32 12.75
C ILE A 35 8.89 10.96 13.71
N LYS A 36 8.99 9.70 14.13
CA LYS A 36 10.05 9.23 15.05
C LYS A 36 11.45 9.37 14.47
N ASN A 37 11.59 9.19 13.16
CA ASN A 37 12.90 9.19 12.49
C ASN A 37 13.30 10.56 11.92
N ARG A 38 12.43 11.58 11.97
CA ARG A 38 12.71 12.95 11.49
C ARG A 38 13.90 13.63 12.18
N ASP A 39 14.17 13.29 13.45
CA ASP A 39 15.28 13.88 14.21
C ASP A 39 16.67 13.46 13.69
N SER A 40 16.75 12.43 12.83
CA SER A 40 18.02 11.95 12.30
C SER A 40 18.61 12.80 11.16
N GLY A 41 17.91 13.84 10.69
CA GLY A 41 18.43 14.88 9.77
C GLY A 41 18.94 14.40 8.40
N MET A 42 18.94 13.10 8.13
CA MET A 42 19.52 12.51 6.93
C MET A 42 18.53 12.60 5.76
N THR A 43 18.62 13.70 5.01
CA THR A 43 18.01 13.80 3.69
C THR A 43 18.84 12.97 2.72
N ILE A 44 18.48 11.68 2.59
CA ILE A 44 19.16 10.78 1.65
C ILE A 44 18.83 11.24 0.24
N GLY A 45 19.80 11.84 -0.45
CA GLY A 45 19.73 12.09 -1.89
C GLY A 45 19.53 10.76 -2.62
N ARG A 46 18.35 10.55 -3.21
CA ARG A 46 18.01 9.28 -3.85
C ARG A 46 18.48 9.29 -5.30
N GLY A 47 19.39 8.38 -5.65
CA GLY A 47 19.88 8.21 -7.02
C GLY A 47 18.79 7.67 -7.97
N ASN A 48 19.00 7.84 -9.27
CA ASN A 48 18.03 7.46 -10.33
C ASN A 48 17.54 6.00 -10.23
N GLN A 49 18.38 5.08 -9.75
CA GLN A 49 18.00 3.68 -9.58
C GLN A 49 16.94 3.46 -8.50
N SER A 50 16.99 4.22 -7.40
CA SER A 50 15.98 4.12 -6.34
C SER A 50 14.62 4.65 -6.80
N TRP A 51 14.60 5.68 -7.66
CA TRP A 51 13.37 6.19 -8.26
C TRP A 51 12.67 5.15 -9.12
N ALA A 52 13.43 4.36 -9.89
CA ALA A 52 12.87 3.27 -10.68
C ALA A 52 12.12 2.25 -9.81
N TYR A 53 12.64 1.94 -8.62
CA TYR A 53 11.95 1.05 -7.67
C TYR A 53 10.64 1.65 -7.16
N PHE A 54 10.60 2.95 -6.86
CA PHE A 54 9.36 3.60 -6.41
C PHE A 54 8.29 3.61 -7.50
N TYR A 55 8.66 3.92 -8.75
CA TYR A 55 7.72 3.85 -9.87
C TYR A 55 7.18 2.44 -10.09
N ALA A 56 8.06 1.43 -10.04
CA ALA A 56 7.66 0.04 -10.18
C ALA A 56 6.72 -0.41 -9.05
N THR A 57 7.08 -0.12 -7.79
CA THR A 57 6.25 -0.44 -6.62
C THR A 57 4.91 0.26 -6.68
N PHE A 58 4.89 1.56 -6.99
CA PHE A 58 3.66 2.33 -7.16
C PHE A 58 2.77 1.75 -8.26
N GLY A 59 3.35 1.40 -9.42
CA GLY A 59 2.63 0.79 -10.52
C GLY A 59 1.98 -0.54 -10.14
N ILE A 60 2.74 -1.43 -9.49
CA ILE A 60 2.24 -2.73 -9.03
C ILE A 60 1.08 -2.55 -8.03
N ILE A 61 1.26 -1.72 -7.01
CA ILE A 61 0.22 -1.50 -6.00
C ILE A 61 -1.02 -0.84 -6.62
N SER A 62 -0.84 0.10 -7.55
CA SER A 62 -1.96 0.76 -8.25
C SER A 62 -2.78 -0.21 -9.08
N VAL A 63 -2.13 -1.17 -9.76
CA VAL A 63 -2.83 -2.23 -10.50
C VAL A 63 -3.60 -3.14 -9.54
N ILE A 64 -3.02 -3.50 -8.39
CA ILE A 64 -3.70 -4.30 -7.36
C ILE A 64 -4.94 -3.55 -6.83
N ILE A 65 -4.80 -2.27 -6.49
CA ILE A 65 -5.92 -1.42 -6.02
C ILE A 65 -7.01 -1.35 -7.11
N SER A 66 -6.62 -1.10 -8.36
CA SER A 66 -7.57 -1.00 -9.47
C SER A 66 -8.31 -2.30 -9.73
N GLY A 67 -7.62 -3.44 -9.69
CA GLY A 67 -8.23 -4.76 -9.82
C GLY A 67 -9.19 -5.05 -8.68
N PHE A 68 -8.80 -4.74 -7.45
CA PHE A 68 -9.64 -4.92 -6.27
C PHE A 68 -10.93 -4.08 -6.34
N PHE A 69 -10.79 -2.80 -6.71
CA PHE A 69 -11.94 -1.94 -6.92
C PHE A 69 -12.81 -2.45 -8.06
N SER A 70 -12.24 -2.87 -9.19
CA SER A 70 -13.03 -3.37 -10.32
C SER A 70 -13.85 -4.62 -9.96
N ALA A 71 -13.31 -5.52 -9.15
CA ALA A 71 -13.98 -6.76 -8.73
C ALA A 71 -15.04 -6.57 -7.64
N THR A 72 -15.01 -5.46 -6.89
CA THR A 72 -15.88 -5.27 -5.72
C THR A 72 -17.28 -4.75 -6.13
N GLU A 73 -18.34 -5.51 -5.82
CA GLU A 73 -19.75 -5.18 -6.13
C GLU A 73 -20.58 -4.74 -4.90
N ILE A 74 -19.95 -4.08 -3.92
CA ILE A 74 -20.63 -3.65 -2.69
C ILE A 74 -21.59 -2.48 -2.99
N LYS A 75 -22.89 -2.76 -3.01
CA LYS A 75 -23.96 -1.79 -3.33
C LYS A 75 -23.91 -0.50 -2.49
N GLU A 76 -23.56 -0.58 -1.21
CA GLU A 76 -23.48 0.61 -0.35
C GLU A 76 -22.31 1.55 -0.72
N ILE A 77 -21.28 1.04 -1.39
CA ILE A 77 -20.03 1.75 -1.67
C ILE A 77 -19.97 2.26 -3.12
N ILE A 78 -20.83 1.76 -4.01
CA ILE A 78 -20.83 2.12 -5.45
C ILE A 78 -20.78 3.64 -5.67
N ASN A 79 -21.54 4.42 -4.87
CA ASN A 79 -21.62 5.87 -5.01
C ASN A 79 -20.33 6.61 -4.59
N TYR A 80 -19.51 6.00 -3.73
CA TYR A 80 -18.28 6.60 -3.20
C TYR A 80 -17.01 5.91 -3.71
N LYS A 81 -17.17 4.84 -4.51
CA LYS A 81 -16.09 3.97 -5.00
C LYS A 81 -14.99 4.76 -5.69
N GLY A 82 -15.34 5.76 -6.50
CA GLY A 82 -14.35 6.63 -7.15
C GLY A 82 -13.53 7.46 -6.17
N ILE A 83 -14.17 8.02 -5.13
CA ILE A 83 -13.50 8.84 -4.11
C ILE A 83 -12.55 7.98 -3.28
N ILE A 84 -13.00 6.80 -2.83
CA ILE A 84 -12.17 5.89 -2.03
C ILE A 84 -10.98 5.39 -2.88
N PHE A 85 -11.22 5.07 -4.15
CA PHE A 85 -10.14 4.72 -5.07
C PHE A 85 -9.08 5.82 -5.18
N LEU A 86 -9.51 7.08 -5.37
CA LEU A 86 -8.58 8.22 -5.44
C LEU A 86 -7.81 8.42 -4.13
N LEU A 87 -8.46 8.24 -2.98
CA LEU A 87 -7.80 8.29 -1.68
C LEU A 87 -6.73 7.20 -1.55
N ASN A 88 -7.04 5.96 -1.94
CA ASN A 88 -6.10 4.84 -1.87
C ASN A 88 -4.89 5.04 -2.78
N ILE A 89 -5.11 5.54 -4.00
CA ILE A 89 -4.02 5.91 -4.90
C ILE A 89 -3.19 7.06 -4.32
N GLY A 90 -3.84 8.09 -3.76
CA GLY A 90 -3.16 9.22 -3.11
C GLY A 90 -2.30 8.80 -1.92
N ILE A 91 -2.82 7.92 -1.06
CA ILE A 91 -2.09 7.32 0.06
C ILE A 91 -0.90 6.51 -0.45
N THR A 92 -1.11 5.67 -1.47
CA THR A 92 -0.04 4.86 -2.05
C THR A 92 1.07 5.73 -2.65
N LEU A 93 0.68 6.81 -3.33
CA LEU A 93 1.61 7.80 -3.87
C LEU A 93 2.41 8.47 -2.74
N TYR A 94 1.74 8.89 -1.67
CA TYR A 94 2.40 9.44 -0.49
C TYR A 94 3.42 8.45 0.11
N LEU A 95 3.03 7.19 0.31
CA LEU A 95 3.91 6.16 0.87
C LEU A 95 5.10 5.85 -0.03
N CYS A 96 4.90 5.79 -1.35
CA CYS A 96 5.95 5.41 -2.29
C CYS A 96 6.96 6.52 -2.57
N PHE A 97 6.55 7.80 -2.50
CA PHE A 97 7.40 8.92 -2.94
C PHE A 97 7.77 9.92 -1.85
N TYR A 98 6.90 10.13 -0.86
CA TYR A 98 7.06 11.22 0.11
C TYR A 98 7.42 10.73 1.51
N ASN A 99 6.95 9.55 1.92
CA ASN A 99 7.26 9.00 3.24
C ASN A 99 8.69 8.41 3.28
N GLY A 100 9.55 8.94 4.17
CA GLY A 100 10.95 8.57 4.26
C GLY A 100 11.16 7.13 4.73
N TRP A 101 10.33 6.67 5.66
CA TRP A 101 10.38 5.31 6.16
C TRP A 101 10.00 4.28 5.08
N SER A 102 8.86 4.46 4.42
CA SER A 102 8.35 3.55 3.39
C SER A 102 9.27 3.45 2.19
N THR A 103 9.77 4.59 1.69
CA THR A 103 10.77 4.62 0.60
C THR A 103 12.03 3.83 0.96
N ASN A 104 12.55 3.98 2.17
CA ASN A 104 13.71 3.21 2.63
C ASN A 104 13.40 1.70 2.72
N LYS A 105 12.21 1.33 3.16
CA LYS A 105 11.76 -0.08 3.17
C LYS A 105 11.64 -0.66 1.76
N ILE A 106 11.11 0.10 0.79
CA ILE A 106 11.02 -0.33 -0.62
C ILE A 106 12.42 -0.63 -1.17
N VAL A 107 13.37 0.30 -1.00
CA VAL A 107 14.76 0.09 -1.46
C VAL A 107 15.39 -1.12 -0.76
N GLY A 108 15.23 -1.25 0.56
CA GLY A 108 15.76 -2.37 1.33
C GLY A 108 15.19 -3.72 0.86
N PHE A 109 13.89 -3.79 0.60
CA PHE A 109 13.22 -4.99 0.12
C PHE A 109 13.71 -5.40 -1.27
N VAL A 110 13.72 -4.47 -2.23
CA VAL A 110 14.16 -4.75 -3.61
C VAL A 110 15.65 -5.15 -3.65
N THR A 111 16.48 -4.46 -2.87
CA THR A 111 17.92 -4.78 -2.78
C THR A 111 18.15 -6.15 -2.14
N SER A 112 17.35 -6.51 -1.13
CA SER A 112 17.40 -7.84 -0.50
C SER A 112 17.05 -8.96 -1.48
N ILE A 113 16.03 -8.75 -2.32
CA ILE A 113 15.67 -9.70 -3.38
C ILE A 113 16.80 -9.83 -4.40
N LYS A 114 17.37 -8.70 -4.84
CA LYS A 114 18.46 -8.69 -5.81
C LYS A 114 19.72 -9.40 -5.30
N ASN A 115 20.02 -9.28 -4.00
CA ASN A 115 21.20 -9.87 -3.39
C ASN A 115 21.00 -11.33 -2.95
N LYS A 116 19.75 -11.79 -2.82
CA LYS A 116 19.45 -13.23 -2.74
C LYS A 116 19.72 -13.84 -4.12
N LYS A 117 20.94 -14.33 -4.32
CA LYS A 117 21.25 -15.28 -5.40
C LYS A 117 20.36 -16.50 -5.19
N PHE A 118 19.37 -16.69 -6.06
CA PHE A 118 18.73 -17.98 -6.28
C PHE A 118 19.69 -18.89 -7.03
#